data_AF-A0A2G6VVM7-F1
#
_entry.id   AF-A0A2G6VVM7-F1
#
_cell.length_a   1.000
_cell.length_b   1.000
_cell.length_c   1.000
_cell.angle_alpha   90.00
_cell.angle_beta   90.00
_cell.angle_gamma   90.00
#
_symmetry.space_group_name_H-M   'P 1'
#
loop_
_entity.id
_entity.type
_entity.pdbx_description
1 polymer ?
#
loop_
_entity_poly.entity_id
_entity_poly.type
_entity_poly.pdbx_seq_one_letter_code
_entity_poly.pdbx_strand_id
1 'polypeptide(L)'
;MVYFILSIVIIVFGKFIYDSFLTNNTEKNWEKYKYANPHEAVAVENSKGLNMNPHAAIRTDGYYLGRHTGNDFNNNPFTLYFLLIFTKKGFVGFDNIEDIVEWRRDNTNEIMKETIFEINDIEKIEISSSLTNYNILNGGISMKFFDSEAYENKSDIQNPSSYDEWHGSIIHNGLILSFERVYFNLELMKYTKDNIIKNLKFEFVQIKF
;
A
#
# COMPACT_ATOMS: atom_id res chain seq x y z
N MET A 1 27.48 40.76 -38.81
CA MET A 1 27.27 39.29 -38.86
C MET A 1 27.91 38.58 -37.66
N VAL A 2 29.20 38.81 -37.37
CA VAL A 2 29.90 38.18 -36.23
C VAL A 2 29.22 38.45 -34.87
N TYR A 3 28.84 39.70 -34.58
CA TYR A 3 28.17 40.06 -33.32
C TYR A 3 26.80 39.38 -33.12
N PHE A 4 26.08 39.11 -34.21
CA PHE A 4 24.78 38.43 -34.16
C PHE A 4 24.95 36.95 -33.79
N ILE A 5 25.94 36.29 -34.38
CA ILE A 5 26.29 34.90 -34.03
C ILE A 5 26.73 34.82 -32.56
N LEU A 6 27.54 35.78 -32.12
CA LEU A 6 28.04 35.83 -30.74
C LEU A 6 26.90 36.03 -29.72
N SER A 7 25.91 36.87 -30.04
CA SER A 7 24.73 37.04 -29.19
C SER A 7 23.88 35.78 -29.06
N ILE A 8 23.74 34.99 -30.13
CA ILE A 8 22.98 33.73 -30.10
C ILE A 8 23.68 32.72 -29.20
N VAL A 9 25.01 32.59 -29.30
CA VAL A 9 25.80 31.66 -28.47
C VAL A 9 25.64 31.99 -26.98
N ILE A 10 25.71 33.28 -26.60
CA ILE A 10 25.55 33.70 -25.21
C ILE A 10 24.16 33.36 -24.67
N ILE A 11 23.10 33.55 -25.47
CA ILE A 11 21.72 33.23 -25.06
C ILE A 11 21.54 31.72 -24.86
N VAL A 12 22.09 30.90 -25.76
CA VAL A 12 22.01 29.44 -25.67
C VAL A 12 22.74 28.93 -24.43
N PHE A 13 23.96 29.43 -24.17
CA PHE A 13 24.72 29.06 -22.96
C PHE A 13 24.06 29.56 -21.68
N GLY A 14 23.52 30.79 -21.68
CA GLY A 14 22.78 31.34 -20.54
C GLY A 14 21.56 30.50 -20.19
N LYS A 15 20.80 30.07 -21.21
CA LYS A 15 19.67 29.15 -21.02
C LYS A 15 20.12 27.80 -20.46
N PHE A 16 21.18 27.22 -20.99
CA PHE A 16 21.69 25.94 -20.53
C PHE A 16 22.11 25.97 -19.05
N ILE A 17 22.81 27.04 -18.63
CA ILE A 17 23.22 27.23 -17.23
C ILE A 17 21.99 27.41 -16.32
N TYR A 18 21.01 28.21 -16.77
CA TYR A 18 19.78 28.45 -16.02
C TYR A 18 18.96 27.18 -15.82
N ASP A 19 18.76 26.41 -16.90
CA ASP A 19 18.03 25.14 -16.85
C ASP A 19 18.78 24.13 -15.95
N SER A 20 20.10 24.01 -16.09
CA SER A 20 20.91 23.11 -15.25
C SER A 20 20.92 23.52 -13.76
N PHE A 21 20.91 24.81 -13.45
CA PHE A 21 20.81 25.32 -12.08
C PHE A 21 19.44 25.02 -11.45
N LEU A 22 18.35 25.20 -12.21
CA LEU A 22 17.01 24.84 -11.77
C LEU A 22 16.87 23.33 -11.54
N THR A 23 17.38 22.51 -12.46
CA THR A 23 17.34 21.04 -12.33
C THR A 23 18.10 20.56 -11.10
N ASN A 24 19.34 21.02 -10.89
CA ASN A 24 20.16 20.61 -9.74
C ASN A 24 19.52 21.00 -8.40
N ASN A 25 18.94 22.20 -8.29
CA ASN A 25 18.25 22.61 -7.06
C ASN A 25 16.96 21.82 -6.85
N THR A 26 16.25 21.49 -7.93
CA THR A 26 15.03 20.68 -7.86
C THR A 26 15.34 19.26 -7.42
N GLU A 27 16.38 18.62 -7.97
CA GLU A 27 16.83 17.29 -7.57
C GLU A 27 17.30 17.26 -6.11
N LYS A 28 18.09 18.25 -5.69
CA LYS A 28 18.56 18.35 -4.30
C LYS A 28 17.41 18.55 -3.31
N ASN A 29 16.41 19.35 -3.66
CA ASN A 29 15.21 19.53 -2.85
C ASN A 29 14.33 18.27 -2.88
N TRP A 30 14.26 17.58 -4.01
CA TRP A 30 13.58 16.30 -4.14
C TRP A 30 14.20 15.26 -3.22
N GLU A 31 15.52 15.06 -3.25
CA GLU A 31 16.20 14.12 -2.36
C GLU A 31 15.98 14.45 -0.88
N LYS A 32 16.03 15.73 -0.50
CA LYS A 32 15.69 16.15 0.87
C LYS A 32 14.24 15.80 1.24
N TYR A 33 13.30 16.03 0.32
CA TYR A 33 11.90 15.66 0.51
C TYR A 33 11.72 14.14 0.64
N LYS A 34 12.42 13.34 -0.17
CA LYS A 34 12.41 11.86 -0.06
C LYS A 34 12.92 11.38 1.28
N TYR A 35 13.95 12.05 1.80
CA TYR A 35 14.49 11.73 3.11
C TYR A 35 13.50 12.08 4.24
N ALA A 36 12.82 13.22 4.14
CA ALA A 36 11.87 13.66 5.16
C ALA A 36 10.52 12.91 5.11
N ASN A 37 10.03 12.60 3.91
CA ASN A 37 8.72 12.00 3.66
C ASN A 37 8.85 10.79 2.72
N PRO A 38 9.48 9.69 3.16
CA PRO A 38 9.77 8.55 2.30
C PRO A 38 8.52 7.92 1.67
N HIS A 39 7.40 7.88 2.41
CA HIS A 39 6.15 7.33 1.89
C HIS A 39 5.52 8.24 0.82
N GLU A 40 5.42 9.54 1.08
CA GLU A 40 4.91 10.50 0.09
C GLU A 40 5.82 10.57 -1.15
N ALA A 41 7.12 10.44 -0.97
CA ALA A 41 8.08 10.39 -2.08
C ALA A 41 7.91 9.16 -2.96
N VAL A 42 7.74 7.97 -2.36
CA VAL A 42 7.43 6.74 -3.09
C VAL A 42 6.10 6.88 -3.83
N ALA A 43 5.10 7.50 -3.21
CA ALA A 43 3.83 7.81 -3.87
C ALA A 43 4.07 8.72 -5.08
N VAL A 44 4.80 9.83 -4.93
CA VAL A 44 5.08 10.80 -6.00
C VAL A 44 5.95 10.19 -7.12
N GLU A 45 6.98 9.40 -6.82
CA GLU A 45 7.82 8.75 -7.83
C GLU A 45 7.05 7.70 -8.64
N ASN A 46 6.20 6.92 -7.97
CA ASN A 46 5.30 5.97 -8.64
C ASN A 46 4.08 6.66 -9.28
N SER A 47 3.86 7.95 -9.02
CA SER A 47 2.72 8.75 -9.54
C SER A 47 2.99 9.42 -10.88
N LYS A 48 4.17 9.28 -11.51
CA LYS A 48 4.49 9.97 -12.78
C LYS A 48 3.52 9.71 -13.96
N GLY A 49 2.52 8.84 -13.80
CA GLY A 49 1.33 8.77 -14.65
C GLY A 49 -0.02 8.63 -13.93
N LEU A 50 -0.08 8.73 -12.60
CA LEU A 50 -1.27 8.50 -11.78
C LEU A 50 -1.51 9.70 -10.87
N ASN A 51 -2.61 10.40 -11.11
CA ASN A 51 -3.04 11.60 -10.40
C ASN A 51 -3.23 11.33 -8.90
N MET A 52 -2.17 11.43 -8.08
CA MET A 52 -2.24 11.16 -6.64
C MET A 52 -2.66 12.40 -5.87
N ASN A 53 -3.66 12.23 -5.01
CA ASN A 53 -4.07 13.23 -4.05
C ASN A 53 -3.44 12.88 -2.69
N PRO A 54 -2.49 13.68 -2.16
CA PRO A 54 -1.88 13.44 -0.84
C PRO A 54 -2.89 13.53 0.32
N HIS A 55 -4.11 14.02 0.05
CA HIS A 55 -5.24 14.02 0.97
C HIS A 55 -6.27 12.92 0.65
N ALA A 56 -5.90 11.90 -0.14
CA ALA A 56 -6.78 10.77 -0.42
C ALA A 56 -7.09 10.05 0.91
N ALA A 57 -8.38 10.01 1.26
CA ALA A 57 -8.87 9.27 2.40
C ALA A 57 -9.18 7.82 2.02
N ILE A 58 -9.03 6.90 2.98
CA ILE A 58 -9.55 5.54 2.84
C ILE A 58 -11.07 5.59 2.67
N ARG A 59 -11.57 4.82 1.70
CA ARG A 59 -12.98 4.64 1.46
C ARG A 59 -13.49 3.40 2.20
N THR A 60 -14.66 3.52 2.79
CA THR A 60 -15.31 2.46 3.58
C THR A 60 -16.66 2.06 2.97
N ASP A 61 -16.96 2.52 1.76
CA ASP A 61 -18.20 2.26 1.01
C ASP A 61 -17.98 1.20 -0.10
N GLY A 62 -17.04 0.29 0.12
CA GLY A 62 -16.66 -0.74 -0.83
C GLY A 62 -15.47 -1.56 -0.32
N TYR A 63 -14.78 -2.20 -1.25
CA TYR A 63 -13.62 -3.04 -0.96
C TYR A 63 -12.46 -2.71 -1.90
N TYR A 64 -11.26 -3.11 -1.50
CA TYR A 64 -10.04 -2.94 -2.27
C TYR A 64 -9.56 -4.30 -2.74
N LEU A 65 -9.28 -4.42 -4.05
CA LEU A 65 -8.86 -5.67 -4.67
C LEU A 65 -7.46 -5.55 -5.26
N GLY A 66 -6.52 -6.33 -4.73
CA GLY A 66 -5.17 -6.49 -5.27
C GLY A 66 -5.07 -7.78 -6.08
N ARG A 67 -4.33 -7.76 -7.19
CA ARG A 67 -4.07 -8.95 -8.01
C ARG A 67 -2.58 -9.21 -8.12
N HIS A 68 -2.12 -10.35 -7.62
CA HIS A 68 -0.74 -10.80 -7.75
C HIS A 68 -0.66 -12.01 -8.68
N THR A 69 0.28 -11.98 -9.62
CA THR A 69 0.54 -13.08 -10.55
C THR A 69 1.97 -13.55 -10.37
N GLY A 70 2.17 -14.86 -10.31
CA GLY A 70 3.49 -15.46 -10.11
C GLY A 70 3.54 -16.86 -10.70
N ASN A 71 4.64 -17.57 -10.41
CA ASN A 71 4.81 -18.97 -10.75
C ASN A 71 5.01 -19.77 -9.46
N ASP A 72 4.40 -20.95 -9.38
CA ASP A 72 4.58 -21.87 -8.25
C ASP A 72 5.97 -22.56 -8.30
N PHE A 73 6.24 -23.46 -7.35
CA PHE A 73 7.50 -24.23 -7.32
C PHE A 73 7.72 -25.12 -8.54
N ASN A 74 6.66 -25.46 -9.28
CA ASN A 74 6.70 -26.25 -10.51
C ASN A 74 6.71 -25.36 -11.77
N ASN A 75 6.85 -24.04 -11.60
CA ASN A 75 6.80 -23.03 -12.65
C ASN A 75 5.44 -22.92 -13.37
N ASN A 76 4.35 -23.38 -12.74
CA ASN A 76 3.00 -23.14 -13.23
C ASN A 76 2.56 -21.72 -12.87
N PRO A 77 1.94 -20.97 -13.80
CA PRO A 77 1.42 -19.65 -13.50
C PRO A 77 0.25 -19.75 -12.51
N PHE A 78 0.25 -18.88 -11.52
CA PHE A 78 -0.86 -18.70 -10.59
C PHE A 78 -1.27 -17.23 -10.51
N THR A 79 -2.51 -16.99 -10.09
CA THR A 79 -3.01 -15.66 -9.77
C THR A 79 -3.68 -15.71 -8.40
N LEU A 80 -3.27 -14.83 -7.50
CA LEU A 80 -3.92 -14.63 -6.20
C LEU A 80 -4.59 -13.26 -6.19
N TYR A 81 -5.76 -13.20 -5.58
CA TYR A 81 -6.46 -11.95 -5.32
C TYR A 81 -6.49 -11.69 -3.83
N PHE A 82 -6.19 -10.45 -3.45
CA PHE A 82 -6.20 -9.98 -2.06
C PHE A 82 -7.34 -8.99 -1.91
N LEU A 83 -8.20 -9.22 -0.93
CA LEU A 83 -9.34 -8.37 -0.65
C LEU A 83 -9.16 -7.67 0.70
N LEU A 84 -9.39 -6.35 0.72
CA LEU A 84 -9.40 -5.54 1.93
C LEU A 84 -10.71 -4.78 2.06
N ILE A 85 -11.36 -4.85 3.23
CA ILE A 85 -12.58 -4.08 3.56
C ILE A 85 -12.27 -3.18 4.74
N PHE A 86 -12.35 -1.87 4.54
CA PHE A 86 -12.11 -0.88 5.59
C PHE A 86 -13.41 -0.42 6.23
N THR A 87 -13.41 -0.27 7.54
CA THR A 87 -14.55 0.20 8.31
C THR A 87 -14.40 1.63 8.76
N LYS A 88 -15.51 2.29 9.07
CA LYS A 88 -15.51 3.65 9.65
C LYS A 88 -14.93 3.70 11.07
N LYS A 89 -14.80 2.54 11.73
CA LYS A 89 -14.31 2.41 13.09
C LYS A 89 -12.80 2.15 13.18
N GLY A 90 -12.08 2.13 12.04
CA GLY A 90 -10.62 1.96 12.03
C GLY A 90 -10.16 0.51 11.89
N PHE A 91 -11.05 -0.40 11.48
CA PHE A 91 -10.72 -1.80 11.23
C PHE A 91 -10.54 -2.10 9.75
N VAL A 92 -9.77 -3.14 9.46
CA VAL A 92 -9.62 -3.69 8.11
C VAL A 92 -9.78 -5.21 8.16
N GLY A 93 -10.74 -5.70 7.38
CA GLY A 93 -10.89 -7.12 7.06
C GLY A 93 -10.01 -7.51 5.89
N PHE A 94 -9.44 -8.70 5.92
CA PHE A 94 -8.54 -9.25 4.91
C PHE A 94 -8.97 -10.66 4.50
N ASP A 95 -8.94 -10.92 3.20
CA ASP A 95 -9.21 -12.25 2.65
C ASP A 95 -8.34 -12.52 1.41
N ASN A 96 -8.04 -13.80 1.19
CA ASN A 96 -7.30 -14.32 0.04
C ASN A 96 -8.25 -15.11 -0.86
N ILE A 97 -8.40 -14.67 -2.11
CA ILE A 97 -9.33 -15.26 -3.07
C ILE A 97 -8.53 -15.98 -4.16
N GLU A 98 -8.71 -17.29 -4.24
CA GLU A 98 -8.11 -18.14 -5.29
C GLU A 98 -8.89 -18.04 -6.61
N ASP A 99 -10.23 -18.15 -6.55
CA ASP A 99 -11.11 -18.01 -7.72
C ASP A 99 -12.00 -16.77 -7.60
N ILE A 100 -11.62 -15.71 -8.31
CA ILE A 100 -12.36 -14.45 -8.30
C ILE A 100 -13.72 -14.55 -9.01
N VAL A 101 -13.90 -15.50 -9.93
CA VAL A 101 -15.15 -15.66 -10.67
C VAL A 101 -16.19 -16.30 -9.77
N GLU A 102 -15.82 -17.39 -9.10
CA GLU A 102 -16.65 -18.04 -8.10
C GLU A 102 -16.95 -17.08 -6.94
N TRP A 103 -15.91 -16.41 -6.40
CA TRP A 103 -16.10 -15.45 -5.31
C TRP A 103 -17.10 -14.35 -5.67
N ARG A 104 -17.05 -13.78 -6.89
CA ARG A 104 -18.01 -12.75 -7.34
C ARG A 104 -19.42 -13.27 -7.54
N ARG A 105 -19.58 -14.55 -7.91
CA ARG A 105 -20.89 -15.18 -8.03
C ARG A 105 -21.54 -15.33 -6.66
N ASP A 106 -20.74 -15.69 -5.67
CA ASP A 106 -21.22 -15.99 -4.32
C ASP A 106 -21.33 -14.70 -3.46
N ASN A 107 -20.55 -13.66 -3.77
CA ASN A 107 -20.54 -12.37 -3.10
C ASN A 107 -21.15 -11.27 -3.98
N THR A 108 -22.45 -11.36 -4.20
CA THR A 108 -23.20 -10.34 -4.95
C THR A 108 -23.12 -8.97 -4.28
N ASN A 109 -23.46 -7.90 -5.01
CA ASN A 109 -23.47 -6.55 -4.43
C ASN A 109 -24.33 -6.45 -3.17
N GLU A 110 -25.47 -7.14 -3.10
CA GLU A 110 -26.34 -7.10 -1.92
C GLU A 110 -25.68 -7.80 -0.72
N ILE A 111 -25.06 -8.97 -0.93
CA ILE A 111 -24.30 -9.68 0.11
C ILE A 111 -23.14 -8.80 0.60
N MET A 112 -22.40 -8.18 -0.31
CA MET A 112 -21.30 -7.28 0.06
C MET A 112 -21.77 -6.04 0.83
N LYS A 113 -22.98 -5.51 0.56
CA LYS A 113 -23.57 -4.45 1.37
C LYS A 113 -23.81 -4.92 2.79
N GLU A 114 -24.46 -6.08 2.94
CA GLU A 114 -24.75 -6.68 4.25
C GLU A 114 -23.46 -6.90 5.02
N THR A 115 -22.44 -7.50 4.40
CA THR A 115 -21.11 -7.68 5.00
C THR A 115 -20.49 -6.35 5.44
N ILE A 116 -20.54 -5.30 4.61
CA ILE A 116 -20.00 -3.98 4.99
C ILE A 116 -20.78 -3.39 6.17
N PHE A 117 -22.10 -3.55 6.23
CA PHE A 117 -22.89 -3.09 7.36
C PHE A 117 -22.53 -3.84 8.65
N GLU A 118 -22.50 -5.17 8.59
CA GLU A 118 -22.16 -6.01 9.73
C GLU A 118 -20.78 -5.69 10.30
N ILE A 119 -19.75 -5.58 9.45
CA ILE A 119 -18.39 -5.28 9.89
C ILE A 119 -18.30 -3.85 10.46
N ASN A 120 -19.07 -2.89 9.94
CA ASN A 120 -19.13 -1.54 10.52
C ASN A 120 -19.80 -1.50 11.90
N ASP A 121 -20.66 -2.45 12.22
CA ASP A 121 -21.33 -2.52 13.51
C ASP A 121 -20.46 -3.12 14.62
N ILE A 122 -19.36 -3.80 14.28
CA ILE A 122 -18.40 -4.34 15.24
C ILE A 122 -17.79 -3.19 16.08
N GLU A 123 -17.95 -3.22 17.40
CA GLU A 123 -17.38 -2.20 18.30
C GLU A 123 -15.96 -2.52 18.75
N LYS A 124 -15.65 -3.81 18.91
CA LYS A 124 -14.37 -4.31 19.37
C LYS A 124 -14.05 -5.57 18.58
N ILE A 125 -12.79 -5.68 18.16
CA ILE A 125 -12.27 -6.85 17.48
C ILE A 125 -11.35 -7.61 18.43
N GLU A 126 -11.50 -8.93 18.44
CA GLU A 126 -10.42 -9.79 18.89
C GLU A 126 -9.38 -9.85 17.77
N ILE A 127 -8.11 -9.81 18.13
CA ILE A 127 -7.01 -9.87 17.17
C ILE A 127 -7.08 -11.20 16.42
N SER A 128 -7.20 -11.16 15.09
CA SER A 128 -7.27 -12.36 14.24
C SER A 128 -6.37 -12.25 13.00
N SER A 129 -6.30 -13.35 12.25
CA SER A 129 -5.57 -13.42 10.97
C SER A 129 -6.29 -12.69 9.84
N SER A 130 -7.58 -12.37 10.01
CA SER A 130 -8.44 -11.78 8.97
C SER A 130 -8.99 -10.41 9.33
N LEU A 131 -8.83 -9.92 10.57
CA LEU A 131 -9.38 -8.65 11.01
C LEU A 131 -8.43 -7.96 12.00
N THR A 132 -8.08 -6.71 11.70
CA THR A 132 -7.14 -5.93 12.53
C THR A 132 -7.44 -4.43 12.47
N ASN A 133 -6.73 -3.65 13.28
CA ASN A 133 -6.71 -2.21 13.17
C ASN A 133 -5.72 -1.78 12.08
N TYR A 134 -6.04 -0.71 11.34
CA TYR A 134 -5.08 -0.05 10.47
C TYR A 134 -4.64 1.29 11.07
N ASN A 135 -3.42 1.70 10.75
CA ASN A 135 -2.86 2.99 11.15
C ASN A 135 -2.56 3.82 9.89
N ILE A 136 -2.89 5.11 9.94
CA ILE A 136 -2.59 6.08 8.89
C ILE A 136 -1.64 7.12 9.46
N LEU A 137 -0.47 7.26 8.85
CA LEU A 137 0.54 8.25 9.24
C LEU A 137 1.20 8.84 8.00
N ASN A 138 1.15 10.17 7.85
CA ASN A 138 1.80 10.92 6.76
C ASN A 138 1.52 10.35 5.35
N GLY A 139 0.24 10.09 5.04
CA GLY A 139 -0.20 9.49 3.77
C GLY A 139 0.10 8.00 3.60
N GLY A 140 0.85 7.41 4.53
CA GLY A 140 1.09 5.98 4.62
C GLY A 140 -0.03 5.26 5.35
N ILE A 141 -0.19 3.97 5.04
CA ILE A 141 -1.09 3.06 5.73
C ILE A 141 -0.35 1.78 6.12
N SER A 142 -0.61 1.26 7.31
CA SER A 142 -0.07 -0.02 7.79
C SER A 142 -1.13 -0.81 8.55
N MET A 143 -1.10 -2.12 8.43
CA MET A 143 -2.02 -3.05 9.10
C MET A 143 -1.29 -4.38 9.38
N LYS A 144 -1.55 -4.96 10.55
CA LYS A 144 -0.84 -6.16 11.04
C LYS A 144 -1.84 -7.26 11.35
N PHE A 145 -1.70 -8.38 10.66
CA PHE A 145 -2.53 -9.57 10.81
C PHE A 145 -1.75 -10.62 11.59
N PHE A 146 -2.41 -11.19 12.58
CA PHE A 146 -1.76 -12.06 13.56
C PHE A 146 -2.34 -13.46 13.41
N ASP A 147 -1.48 -14.45 13.17
CA ASP A 147 -1.90 -15.84 13.01
C ASP A 147 -2.37 -16.43 14.35
N SER A 148 -3.67 -16.60 14.53
CA SER A 148 -4.29 -17.12 15.76
C SER A 148 -3.69 -18.44 16.25
N GLU A 149 -3.17 -19.29 15.36
CA GLU A 149 -2.57 -20.59 15.71
C GLU A 149 -1.15 -20.45 16.28
N ALA A 150 -0.45 -19.35 15.96
CA ALA A 150 0.84 -19.03 16.57
C ALA A 150 0.72 -18.48 18.02
N TYR A 151 -0.51 -18.29 18.53
CA TYR A 151 -0.82 -17.72 19.86
C TYR A 151 -1.28 -18.76 20.90
N GLU A 152 -0.59 -19.91 21.00
CA GLU A 152 -0.91 -20.85 22.09
C GLU A 152 -0.65 -20.26 23.50
N ASN A 153 0.07 -19.13 23.63
CA ASN A 153 0.15 -18.34 24.87
C ASN A 153 -0.45 -16.94 24.70
N LYS A 154 -1.77 -16.82 24.92
CA LYS A 154 -2.58 -15.59 24.86
C LYS A 154 -2.10 -14.43 25.75
N SER A 155 -1.10 -14.64 26.62
CA SER A 155 -0.63 -13.66 27.59
C SER A 155 0.35 -12.63 27.04
N ASP A 156 0.92 -12.82 25.84
CA ASP A 156 2.02 -11.97 25.35
C ASP A 156 1.78 -11.37 23.94
N ILE A 157 0.59 -10.81 23.73
CA ILE A 157 0.23 -10.02 22.53
C ILE A 157 1.25 -8.88 22.28
N GLN A 158 2.02 -8.46 23.30
CA GLN A 158 3.07 -7.45 23.14
C GLN A 158 4.27 -7.94 22.32
N ASN A 159 4.55 -9.26 22.30
CA ASN A 159 5.71 -9.85 21.62
C ASN A 159 5.29 -11.08 20.78
N PRO A 160 4.51 -10.88 19.70
CA PRO A 160 4.12 -11.96 18.81
C PRO A 160 5.35 -12.61 18.17
N SER A 161 5.36 -13.94 18.09
CA SER A 161 6.43 -14.72 17.45
C SER A 161 6.50 -14.45 15.95
N SER A 162 5.34 -14.22 15.31
CA SER A 162 5.23 -13.78 13.93
C SER A 162 3.93 -13.00 13.66
N TYR A 163 3.96 -12.17 12.62
CA TYR A 163 2.79 -11.50 12.08
C TYR A 163 3.01 -11.13 10.61
N ASP A 164 1.92 -11.02 9.88
CA ASP A 164 1.90 -10.59 8.50
C ASP A 164 1.51 -9.10 8.45
N GLU A 165 2.28 -8.30 7.71
CA GLU A 165 2.15 -6.83 7.66
C GLU A 165 1.89 -6.37 6.23
N TRP A 166 0.80 -5.64 6.03
CA TRP A 166 0.60 -4.84 4.84
C TRP A 166 0.93 -3.40 5.16
N HIS A 167 1.82 -2.78 4.39
CA HIS A 167 2.16 -1.37 4.55
C HIS A 167 2.41 -0.69 3.21
N GLY A 168 2.13 0.61 3.12
CA GLY A 168 2.32 1.33 1.87
C GLY A 168 1.68 2.71 1.87
N SER A 169 1.14 3.12 0.73
CA SER A 169 0.62 4.48 0.52
C SER A 169 -0.82 4.45 0.00
N ILE A 170 -1.58 5.45 0.44
CA ILE A 170 -2.93 5.70 -0.08
C ILE A 170 -2.80 6.48 -1.40
N ILE A 171 -3.48 6.01 -2.44
CA ILE A 171 -3.45 6.63 -3.77
C ILE A 171 -4.86 7.02 -4.21
N HIS A 172 -4.97 7.78 -5.29
CA HIS A 172 -6.29 8.09 -5.84
C HIS A 172 -7.00 6.80 -6.30
N ASN A 173 -8.19 6.55 -5.73
CA ASN A 173 -9.03 5.37 -5.97
C ASN A 173 -8.38 4.02 -5.67
N GLY A 174 -7.41 3.96 -4.75
CA GLY A 174 -6.75 2.69 -4.44
C GLY A 174 -5.68 2.77 -3.38
N LEU A 175 -4.87 1.72 -3.28
CA LEU A 175 -3.70 1.63 -2.43
C LEU A 175 -2.52 1.07 -3.22
N ILE A 176 -1.30 1.36 -2.77
CA ILE A 176 -0.10 0.63 -3.18
C ILE A 176 0.53 0.09 -1.90
N LEU A 177 0.48 -1.22 -1.71
CA LEU A 177 0.91 -1.90 -0.48
C LEU A 177 1.99 -2.93 -0.76
N SER A 178 2.90 -3.11 0.18
CA SER A 178 3.84 -4.23 0.24
C SER A 178 3.40 -5.18 1.34
N PHE A 179 3.59 -6.48 1.09
CA PHE A 179 3.31 -7.55 2.01
C PHE A 179 4.62 -8.09 2.59
N GLU A 180 4.74 -8.04 3.90
CA GLU A 180 5.91 -8.53 4.63
C GLU A 180 5.48 -9.55 5.68
N ARG A 181 6.28 -10.60 5.82
CA ARG A 181 6.18 -11.50 6.97
C ARG A 181 7.23 -11.08 7.99
N VAL A 182 6.78 -10.80 9.20
CA VAL A 182 7.64 -10.43 10.32
C VAL A 182 7.68 -11.57 11.32
N TYR A 183 8.87 -11.97 11.75
CA TYR A 183 9.03 -13.04 12.74
C TYR A 183 10.22 -12.76 13.65
N PHE A 184 10.16 -13.27 14.87
CA PHE A 184 11.24 -13.15 15.83
C PHE A 184 12.30 -14.22 15.56
N ASN A 185 13.50 -13.79 15.19
CA ASN A 185 14.64 -14.69 15.04
C ASN A 185 15.31 -14.89 16.41
N LEU A 186 15.21 -16.11 16.95
CA LEU A 186 15.74 -16.47 18.26
C LEU A 186 17.28 -16.41 18.32
N GLU A 187 17.97 -16.77 17.24
CA GLU A 187 19.45 -16.74 17.19
C GLU A 187 19.98 -15.30 17.25
N LEU A 188 19.25 -14.38 16.61
CA LEU A 188 19.62 -12.96 16.53
C LEU A 188 18.95 -12.11 17.63
N MET A 189 18.04 -12.70 18.42
CA MET A 189 17.22 -12.03 19.42
C MET A 189 16.56 -10.75 18.88
N LYS A 190 16.10 -10.76 17.62
CA LYS A 190 15.52 -9.61 16.95
C LYS A 190 14.44 -10.01 15.94
N TYR A 191 13.55 -9.08 15.63
CA TYR A 191 12.61 -9.25 14.53
C TYR A 191 13.30 -9.15 13.17
N THR A 192 12.96 -10.09 12.31
CA THR A 192 13.39 -10.16 10.91
C THR A 192 12.16 -9.97 10.02
N LYS A 193 12.37 -9.38 8.84
CA LYS A 193 11.32 -9.06 7.86
C LYS A 193 11.63 -9.73 6.52
N ASP A 194 10.72 -10.55 6.06
CA ASP A 194 10.76 -11.14 4.72
C ASP A 194 9.77 -10.41 3.82
N ASN A 195 10.29 -9.77 2.79
CA ASN A 195 9.48 -9.07 1.79
C ASN A 195 8.89 -10.08 0.81
N ILE A 196 7.58 -10.34 0.92
CA ILE A 196 6.89 -11.34 0.09
C ILE A 196 6.37 -10.69 -1.20
N ILE A 197 5.69 -9.54 -1.10
CA ILE A 197 5.15 -8.81 -2.25
C ILE A 197 5.52 -7.32 -2.11
N LYS A 198 5.96 -6.69 -3.20
CA LYS A 198 6.33 -5.26 -3.21
C LYS A 198 5.38 -4.46 -4.09
N ASN A 199 4.92 -3.32 -3.58
CA ASN A 199 4.14 -2.32 -4.31
C ASN A 199 2.93 -2.89 -5.09
N LEU A 200 2.23 -3.84 -4.48
CA LEU A 200 0.98 -4.37 -5.02
C LEU A 200 -0.08 -3.27 -5.06
N LYS A 201 -0.63 -3.04 -6.24
CA LYS A 201 -1.73 -2.10 -6.43
C LYS A 201 -3.05 -2.77 -6.02
N PHE A 202 -3.79 -2.09 -5.16
CA PHE A 202 -5.17 -2.40 -4.83
C PHE A 202 -6.10 -1.38 -5.47
N GLU A 203 -7.08 -1.84 -6.22
CA GLU A 203 -8.09 -1.00 -6.86
C GLU A 203 -9.37 -0.98 -6.02
N PHE A 204 -9.93 0.20 -5.82
CA PHE A 204 -11.17 0.34 -5.08
C PHE A 204 -12.39 -0.01 -5.93
N VAL A 205 -13.23 -0.89 -5.41
CA VAL A 205 -14.52 -1.28 -5.98
C VAL A 205 -15.63 -0.74 -5.09
N GLN A 206 -16.36 0.26 -5.61
CA GLN A 206 -17.48 0.87 -4.89
C GLN A 206 -18.70 -0.04 -4.86
N ILE A 207 -19.29 -0.20 -3.68
CA ILE A 207 -20.61 -0.82 -3.52
C ILE A 207 -21.67 0.30 -3.50
N LYS A 208 -22.66 0.21 -4.38
CA LYS A 208 -23.74 1.22 -4.49
C LYS A 208 -24.83 0.91 -3.47
N PHE A 209 -24.80 1.60 -2.33
CA PHE A 209 -25.84 1.55 -1.30
C PHE A 209 -27.16 2.12 -1.80
#